data_AF-A0A6N3GZR6-F1
#
_entry.id   AF-A0A6N3GZR6-F1
#
_cell.length_a   1.000
_cell.length_b   1.000
_cell.length_c   1.000
_cell.angle_alpha   90.00
_cell.angle_beta   90.00
_cell.angle_gamma   90.00
#
_symmetry.space_group_name_H-M   'P 1'
#
loop_
_entity.id
_entity.type
_entity.pdbx_description
1 polymer ?
#
loop_
_entity_poly.entity_id
_entity_poly.type
_entity_poly.pdbx_seq_one_letter_code
_entity_poly.pdbx_strand_id
1 'polypeptide(L)'
;MKVNWLNCIIFITTVLGGTHINAAINKQIYPDAPTRKYVFVENNNDDNYFVTPGVVGQRDPRMTGSNRWTGLKYNGSGLVYQQSLGYIDNGYNAALAANWMFDMWLDNSPASYPLLGLRCINWYTGCNMNTSLIPPQTTDEKGFYGVKVPSGGAKWMHGMMADSFYQFLQQVPVGGSFSTTINTCTTSIQYDASSGARCIDQSTGIWYAVKVTHQKGGHLRLENTNALTEVFINSDGVPIIGEGNGECRTMTIGTRSGLGCKMVKYTLQSSGINNTYIHIFPAINNTTLLSAISYGDLQFSLNGNSWRALNGTASYYTYNDLTSSDSIYVFFSSNFFKQMVRLGISDMNTAEFLNFRFYNADVPESGWYEFSTSSEIIIKPRDFGISIISDEYTSAPKKEGNVGYGEPSLDFGYIVTTSAKTAADEVLVKVKGPSKVIRGISYCLFSSPDDTVKVAFPATLSFTSQSGKVKSWSAGCDDTWHDMTDALWSATPWNDISGDVGLMNKANVKFSILMNNPVSLRTVEKDGWFGEVSASGEIHVQATWRDIN
;
A
#
# COMPACT_ATOMS: atom_id res chain seq x y z
N MET A 1 57.66 -54.44 -34.48
CA MET A 1 56.42 -53.67 -34.77
C MET A 1 56.74 -52.19 -34.61
N LYS A 2 56.65 -51.41 -35.69
CA LYS A 2 56.89 -49.96 -35.70
C LYS A 2 55.65 -49.25 -35.15
N VAL A 3 55.80 -48.50 -34.06
CA VAL A 3 54.72 -47.66 -33.51
C VAL A 3 54.53 -46.45 -34.44
N ASN A 4 53.31 -46.27 -34.90
CA ASN A 4 52.95 -45.27 -35.90
C ASN A 4 52.78 -43.89 -35.24
N TRP A 5 53.89 -43.16 -35.09
CA TRP A 5 53.94 -41.80 -34.49
C TRP A 5 53.04 -40.77 -35.18
N LEU A 6 52.53 -41.06 -36.38
CA LEU A 6 51.59 -40.19 -37.09
C LEU A 6 50.25 -40.03 -36.36
N ASN A 7 49.76 -41.09 -35.70
CA ASN A 7 48.46 -41.05 -35.02
C ASN A 7 48.51 -40.26 -33.70
N CYS A 8 49.66 -40.22 -33.01
CA CYS A 8 49.82 -39.38 -31.82
C CYS A 8 49.90 -37.89 -32.16
N ILE A 9 50.47 -37.53 -33.32
CA ILE A 9 50.56 -36.12 -33.76
C ILE A 9 49.19 -35.59 -34.23
N ILE A 10 48.36 -36.44 -34.87
CA ILE A 10 46.99 -36.07 -35.27
C ILE A 10 46.10 -35.88 -34.04
N PHE A 11 46.26 -36.70 -32.98
CA PHE A 11 45.48 -36.54 -31.74
C PHE A 11 45.89 -35.29 -30.94
N ILE A 12 47.17 -34.91 -30.95
CA ILE A 12 47.64 -33.69 -30.28
C ILE A 12 47.21 -32.43 -31.06
N THR A 13 47.11 -32.49 -32.39
CA THR A 13 46.65 -31.36 -33.21
C THR A 13 45.12 -31.17 -33.18
N THR A 14 44.32 -32.23 -33.00
CA THR A 14 42.86 -32.09 -32.77
C THR A 14 42.51 -31.66 -31.36
N VAL A 15 43.30 -32.02 -30.34
CA VAL A 15 43.11 -31.52 -28.96
C VAL A 15 43.55 -30.05 -28.80
N LEU A 16 44.56 -29.59 -29.57
CA LEU A 16 44.95 -28.17 -29.62
C LEU A 16 44.07 -27.31 -30.54
N GLY A 17 43.25 -27.92 -31.41
CA GLY A 17 42.34 -27.21 -32.33
C GLY A 17 40.97 -26.82 -31.73
N GLY A 18 40.70 -27.17 -30.46
CA GLY A 18 39.41 -26.94 -29.81
C GLY A 18 39.42 -25.99 -28.62
N THR A 19 40.57 -25.47 -28.19
CA THR A 19 40.62 -24.41 -27.18
C THR A 19 40.61 -23.07 -27.88
N HIS A 20 39.42 -22.56 -28.18
CA HIS A 20 39.25 -21.13 -28.38
C HIS A 20 39.62 -20.45 -27.05
N ILE A 21 40.89 -20.03 -26.92
CA ILE A 21 41.29 -19.05 -25.93
C ILE A 21 40.67 -17.73 -26.42
N ASN A 22 39.37 -17.57 -26.17
CA ASN A 22 38.75 -16.25 -26.30
C ASN A 22 39.45 -15.38 -25.25
N ALA A 23 40.11 -14.32 -25.70
CA ALA A 23 40.66 -13.33 -24.78
C ALA A 23 39.49 -12.82 -23.91
N ALA A 24 39.62 -12.89 -22.59
CA ALA A 24 38.61 -12.34 -21.69
C ALA A 24 38.76 -10.81 -21.63
N ILE A 25 37.67 -10.10 -21.36
CA ILE A 25 37.72 -8.66 -21.12
C ILE A 25 38.56 -8.38 -19.88
N ASN A 26 39.47 -7.42 -19.96
CA ASN A 26 40.26 -6.99 -18.81
C ASN A 26 39.39 -6.28 -17.78
N LYS A 27 39.41 -6.76 -16.54
CA LYS A 27 38.75 -6.13 -15.39
C LYS A 27 39.46 -4.83 -15.02
N GLN A 28 38.74 -3.71 -15.12
CA GLN A 28 39.19 -2.42 -14.59
C GLN A 28 38.61 -2.21 -13.20
N ILE A 29 39.47 -2.27 -12.18
CA ILE A 29 39.10 -2.00 -10.80
C ILE A 29 39.26 -0.50 -10.54
N TYR A 30 38.18 0.14 -10.14
CA TYR A 30 38.19 1.53 -9.71
C TYR A 30 38.39 1.65 -8.20
N PRO A 31 38.81 2.83 -7.69
CA PRO A 31 38.83 3.09 -6.27
C PRO A 31 37.47 2.84 -5.60
N ASP A 32 37.50 2.40 -4.34
CA ASP A 32 36.32 2.26 -3.49
C ASP A 32 35.50 3.56 -3.53
N ALA A 33 34.19 3.41 -3.76
CA ALA A 33 33.28 4.54 -3.80
C ALA A 33 33.06 5.09 -2.37
N PRO A 34 32.81 6.40 -2.23
CA PRO A 34 32.50 6.98 -0.92
C PRO A 34 31.25 6.34 -0.31
N THR A 35 31.28 6.11 1.01
CA THR A 35 30.11 5.59 1.72
C THR A 35 28.93 6.55 1.59
N ARG A 36 27.76 6.03 1.21
CA ARG A 36 26.52 6.80 1.13
C ARG A 36 25.52 6.38 2.17
N LYS A 37 24.96 7.36 2.88
CA LYS A 37 23.84 7.10 3.77
C LYS A 37 22.53 7.12 3.00
N TYR A 38 21.61 6.23 3.34
CA TYR A 38 20.26 6.19 2.78
C TYR A 38 19.19 6.23 3.87
N VAL A 39 17.99 6.66 3.48
CA VAL A 39 16.77 6.51 4.25
C VAL A 39 15.94 5.41 3.59
N PHE A 40 15.46 4.47 4.40
CA PHE A 40 14.50 3.45 3.98
C PHE A 40 13.11 3.83 4.51
N VAL A 41 12.10 3.71 3.65
CA VAL A 41 10.71 3.98 3.98
C VAL A 41 9.88 2.75 3.61
N GLU A 42 8.99 2.37 4.52
CA GLU A 42 8.03 1.28 4.31
C GLU A 42 6.69 1.63 4.96
N ASN A 43 5.68 0.82 4.64
CA ASN A 43 4.47 0.73 5.43
C ASN A 43 4.25 -0.73 5.87
N ASN A 44 3.35 -0.95 6.83
CA ASN A 44 3.03 -2.26 7.37
C ASN A 44 1.79 -2.90 6.73
N ASN A 45 1.33 -2.39 5.58
CA ASN A 45 0.10 -2.79 4.92
C ASN A 45 0.34 -3.50 3.59
N ASP A 46 1.44 -3.21 2.91
CA ASP A 46 1.81 -3.82 1.64
C ASP A 46 3.35 -4.00 1.51
N ASP A 47 3.77 -4.74 0.49
CA ASP A 47 5.18 -4.90 0.13
C ASP A 47 5.69 -3.72 -0.72
N ASN A 48 5.30 -2.48 -0.37
CA ASN A 48 5.78 -1.26 -1.01
C ASN A 48 6.89 -0.62 -0.18
N TYR A 49 8.05 -0.49 -0.81
CA TYR A 49 9.28 0.00 -0.19
C TYR A 49 9.81 1.18 -0.98
N PHE A 50 10.54 2.05 -0.30
CA PHE A 50 11.25 3.17 -0.91
C PHE A 50 12.60 3.37 -0.24
N VAL A 51 13.62 3.58 -1.07
CA VAL A 51 14.95 3.94 -0.62
C VAL A 51 15.37 5.26 -1.25
N THR A 52 16.09 6.10 -0.53
CA THR A 52 16.56 7.37 -1.06
C THR A 52 17.85 7.84 -0.39
N PRO A 53 18.71 8.63 -1.07
CA PRO A 53 19.87 9.24 -0.45
C PRO A 53 19.50 10.07 0.77
N GLY A 54 20.20 9.83 1.87
CA GLY A 54 19.96 10.48 3.15
C GLY A 54 20.70 11.81 3.31
N VAL A 55 21.71 12.10 2.49
CA VAL A 55 22.51 13.33 2.60
C VAL A 55 22.41 14.12 1.29
N VAL A 56 22.06 15.40 1.40
CA VAL A 56 21.89 16.31 0.26
C VAL A 56 23.19 16.41 -0.55
N GLY A 57 23.09 16.27 -1.87
CA GLY A 57 24.23 16.37 -2.79
C GLY A 57 25.16 15.15 -2.78
N GLN A 58 24.90 14.15 -1.96
CA GLN A 58 25.69 12.91 -1.88
C GLN A 58 24.91 11.75 -2.51
N ARG A 59 24.76 11.81 -3.83
CA ARG A 59 23.92 10.87 -4.58
C ARG A 59 24.64 9.58 -4.92
N ASP A 60 25.87 9.66 -5.42
CA ASP A 60 26.58 8.55 -6.08
C ASP A 60 27.62 7.89 -5.15
N PRO A 61 27.70 6.55 -5.02
CA PRO A 61 26.94 5.51 -5.73
C PRO A 61 25.46 5.51 -5.35
N ARG A 62 24.61 5.59 -6.36
CA ARG A 62 23.20 5.90 -6.19
C ARG A 62 22.42 4.66 -5.83
N MET A 63 21.52 4.82 -4.87
CA MET A 63 20.50 3.85 -4.49
C MET A 63 19.24 4.62 -4.15
N THR A 64 18.25 4.57 -5.04
CA THR A 64 17.06 5.42 -4.94
C THR A 64 15.87 4.81 -5.66
N GLY A 65 14.67 5.08 -5.14
CA GLY A 65 13.39 4.82 -5.76
C GLY A 65 12.58 3.76 -5.03
N SER A 66 11.33 3.62 -5.50
CA SER A 66 10.39 2.65 -4.96
C SER A 66 10.34 1.39 -5.81
N ASN A 67 10.00 0.26 -5.19
CA ASN A 67 9.74 -0.99 -5.91
C ASN A 67 8.36 -1.03 -6.57
N ARG A 68 7.50 -0.03 -6.32
CA ARG A 68 6.18 0.12 -6.93
C ARG A 68 6.02 1.51 -7.56
N TRP A 69 5.12 1.59 -8.54
CA TRP A 69 4.74 2.86 -9.13
C TRP A 69 3.76 3.58 -8.21
N THR A 70 3.93 4.90 -8.11
CA THR A 70 2.94 5.79 -7.48
C THR A 70 1.85 6.18 -8.48
N GLY A 71 0.76 6.80 -8.02
CA GLY A 71 -0.21 7.47 -8.89
C GLY A 71 0.37 8.61 -9.73
N LEU A 72 1.63 9.01 -9.48
CA LEU A 72 2.40 10.00 -10.23
C LEU A 72 3.31 9.38 -11.30
N LYS A 73 3.16 8.09 -11.60
CA LYS A 73 3.81 7.47 -12.76
C LYS A 73 3.59 8.31 -14.01
N TYR A 74 4.68 8.66 -14.69
CA TYR A 74 4.58 9.32 -15.98
C TYR A 74 3.97 8.38 -17.03
N ASN A 75 2.83 8.78 -17.61
CA ASN A 75 2.06 7.99 -18.56
C ASN A 75 2.28 8.39 -20.03
N GLY A 76 3.31 9.18 -20.34
CA GLY A 76 3.61 9.60 -21.72
C GLY A 76 3.06 10.98 -22.12
N SER A 77 2.31 11.65 -21.23
CA SER A 77 1.78 12.99 -21.45
C SER A 77 1.63 13.75 -20.13
N GLY A 78 1.65 15.09 -20.18
CA GLY A 78 1.49 15.94 -18.99
C GLY A 78 2.78 16.13 -18.20
N LEU A 79 2.65 16.41 -16.90
CA LEU A 79 3.78 16.66 -16.01
C LEU A 79 4.59 15.38 -15.75
N VAL A 80 5.91 15.52 -15.80
CA VAL A 80 6.85 14.42 -15.59
C VAL A 80 7.22 14.37 -14.11
N TYR A 81 6.60 13.46 -13.37
CA TYR A 81 6.89 13.22 -11.95
C TYR A 81 7.80 11.99 -11.77
N GLN A 82 7.22 10.81 -11.56
CA GLN A 82 7.99 9.57 -11.41
C GLN A 82 8.32 8.99 -12.79
N GLN A 83 9.61 8.91 -13.10
CA GLN A 83 10.12 8.45 -14.39
C GLN A 83 10.68 7.03 -14.32
N SER A 84 10.98 6.52 -13.11
CA SER A 84 11.51 5.18 -12.93
C SER A 84 11.16 4.56 -11.58
N LEU A 85 11.19 3.22 -11.56
CA LEU A 85 11.31 2.46 -10.31
C LEU A 85 12.74 2.55 -9.77
N GLY A 86 12.94 1.97 -8.59
CA GLY A 86 14.21 2.09 -7.89
C GLY A 86 15.35 1.29 -8.52
N TYR A 87 16.54 1.85 -8.40
CA TYR A 87 17.75 1.36 -9.03
C TYR A 87 18.98 1.61 -8.17
N ILE A 88 20.06 0.90 -8.52
CA ILE A 88 21.40 1.08 -7.97
C ILE A 88 22.43 1.26 -9.07
N ASP A 89 23.49 2.02 -8.79
CA ASP A 89 24.65 2.17 -9.66
C ASP A 89 25.98 2.08 -8.90
N ASN A 90 27.08 2.03 -9.66
CA ASN A 90 28.45 1.95 -9.14
C ASN A 90 29.09 3.32 -8.84
N GLY A 91 28.34 4.42 -9.00
CA GLY A 91 28.77 5.80 -8.80
C GLY A 91 29.48 6.48 -9.98
N TYR A 92 29.88 5.73 -11.02
CA TYR A 92 30.54 6.32 -12.19
C TYR A 92 29.57 6.82 -13.27
N ASN A 93 28.30 6.40 -13.21
CA ASN A 93 27.26 6.77 -14.18
C ASN A 93 27.79 6.66 -15.63
N ALA A 94 28.35 5.50 -16.02
CA ALA A 94 28.90 5.31 -17.36
C ALA A 94 27.78 5.09 -18.39
N ALA A 95 27.93 5.69 -19.58
CA ALA A 95 26.95 5.56 -20.66
C ALA A 95 27.07 4.19 -21.37
N LEU A 96 25.93 3.68 -21.84
CA LEU A 96 25.82 2.46 -22.62
C LEU A 96 25.67 2.78 -24.10
N ALA A 97 26.48 2.11 -24.93
CA ALA A 97 26.41 2.23 -26.37
C ALA A 97 25.21 1.46 -26.94
N ALA A 98 24.55 2.03 -27.94
CA ALA A 98 23.44 1.39 -28.64
C ALA A 98 23.87 0.07 -29.30
N ASN A 99 22.99 -0.93 -29.25
CA ASN A 99 23.16 -2.29 -29.78
C ASN A 99 24.25 -3.14 -29.11
N TRP A 100 24.89 -2.64 -28.06
CA TRP A 100 25.84 -3.43 -27.27
C TRP A 100 25.09 -4.33 -26.28
N MET A 101 25.77 -5.37 -25.82
CA MET A 101 25.31 -6.21 -24.72
C MET A 101 25.78 -5.63 -23.39
N PHE A 102 24.97 -5.82 -22.35
CA PHE A 102 25.25 -5.34 -21.00
C PHE A 102 24.90 -6.38 -19.94
N ASP A 103 25.85 -6.57 -19.01
CA ASP A 103 25.72 -7.37 -17.80
C ASP A 103 25.99 -6.51 -16.56
N MET A 104 25.29 -6.80 -15.47
CA MET A 104 25.58 -6.23 -14.17
C MET A 104 25.29 -7.22 -13.05
N TRP A 105 26.24 -7.36 -12.13
CA TRP A 105 26.10 -8.26 -11.00
C TRP A 105 26.84 -7.75 -9.76
N LEU A 106 26.46 -8.29 -8.61
CA LEU A 106 26.98 -7.94 -7.30
C LEU A 106 27.87 -9.07 -6.77
N ASP A 107 29.18 -8.82 -6.63
CA ASP A 107 30.03 -9.74 -5.85
C ASP A 107 29.76 -9.50 -4.36
N ASN A 108 29.68 -10.57 -3.57
CA ASN A 108 29.19 -10.54 -2.19
C ASN A 108 27.80 -9.90 -2.11
N SER A 109 26.89 -10.35 -3.00
CA SER A 109 25.52 -9.85 -3.03
C SER A 109 24.86 -10.00 -1.66
N PRO A 110 24.22 -8.96 -1.13
CA PRO A 110 23.55 -9.04 0.17
C PRO A 110 22.22 -9.79 0.12
N ALA A 111 21.68 -10.05 -1.08
CA ALA A 111 20.44 -10.78 -1.31
C ALA A 111 20.56 -11.64 -2.57
N SER A 112 19.83 -12.76 -2.62
CA SER A 112 19.71 -13.55 -3.85
C SER A 112 18.80 -12.84 -4.85
N TYR A 113 19.18 -12.86 -6.13
CA TYR A 113 18.47 -12.20 -7.24
C TYR A 113 18.24 -10.70 -6.98
N PRO A 114 19.30 -9.92 -6.67
CA PRO A 114 19.17 -8.54 -6.20
C PRO A 114 18.70 -7.56 -7.30
N LEU A 115 18.81 -7.93 -8.57
CA LEU A 115 18.57 -7.06 -9.72
C LEU A 115 17.67 -7.72 -10.76
N LEU A 116 16.78 -6.93 -11.36
CA LEU A 116 15.82 -7.39 -12.38
C LEU A 116 16.33 -7.21 -13.83
N GLY A 117 17.23 -6.25 -14.05
CA GLY A 117 17.73 -5.89 -15.37
C GLY A 117 18.15 -4.42 -15.46
N LEU A 118 18.28 -3.92 -16.69
CA LEU A 118 18.68 -2.53 -16.94
C LEU A 118 17.51 -1.58 -16.63
N ARG A 119 17.74 -0.63 -15.71
CA ARG A 119 16.79 0.44 -15.43
C ARG A 119 16.52 1.22 -16.72
N CYS A 120 15.26 1.52 -16.98
CA CYS A 120 14.81 2.41 -18.04
C CYS A 120 13.88 3.49 -17.52
N ILE A 121 13.86 4.62 -18.23
CA ILE A 121 13.09 5.82 -17.91
C ILE A 121 12.36 6.32 -19.15
N ASN A 122 11.41 7.24 -18.98
CA ASN A 122 10.48 7.65 -20.03
C ASN A 122 11.08 8.12 -21.36
N TRP A 123 12.30 8.67 -21.36
CA TRP A 123 13.00 9.10 -22.56
C TRP A 123 14.01 8.07 -23.11
N TYR A 124 14.11 6.88 -22.52
CA TYR A 124 14.88 5.76 -23.10
C TYR A 124 14.06 5.10 -24.20
N THR A 125 14.59 5.07 -25.42
CA THR A 125 14.01 4.27 -26.49
C THR A 125 14.01 2.79 -26.11
N GLY A 126 12.87 2.10 -26.28
CA GLY A 126 12.68 0.69 -25.91
C GLY A 126 12.31 0.46 -24.44
N CYS A 127 12.06 1.52 -23.66
CA CYS A 127 11.64 1.39 -22.27
C CYS A 127 10.18 0.91 -22.16
N ASN A 128 9.96 -0.16 -21.40
CA ASN A 128 8.62 -0.52 -20.96
C ASN A 128 8.28 0.29 -19.69
N MET A 129 7.46 1.33 -19.85
CA MET A 129 7.05 2.18 -18.73
C MET A 129 6.18 1.48 -17.69
N ASN A 130 5.62 0.31 -17.97
CA ASN A 130 4.92 -0.48 -16.95
C ASN A 130 5.88 -1.15 -15.98
N THR A 131 7.05 -1.54 -16.44
CA THR A 131 8.05 -2.24 -15.63
C THR A 131 9.24 -1.36 -15.26
N SER A 132 9.43 -0.20 -15.91
CA SER A 132 10.66 0.61 -15.86
C SER A 132 11.90 -0.15 -16.35
N LEU A 133 11.74 -1.27 -17.06
CA LEU A 133 12.79 -2.27 -17.28
C LEU A 133 13.10 -2.47 -18.76
N ILE A 134 14.38 -2.56 -19.10
CA ILE A 134 14.84 -3.26 -20.31
C ILE A 134 15.29 -4.66 -19.87
N PRO A 135 14.61 -5.73 -20.32
CA PRO A 135 14.81 -7.06 -19.79
C PRO A 135 16.17 -7.65 -20.20
N PRO A 136 16.81 -8.44 -19.30
CA PRO A 136 17.95 -9.28 -19.63
C PRO A 136 17.51 -10.57 -20.34
N GLN A 137 18.48 -11.34 -20.84
CA GLN A 137 18.23 -12.71 -21.30
C GLN A 137 18.12 -13.68 -20.11
N THR A 138 18.87 -13.45 -19.04
CA THR A 138 18.81 -14.25 -17.82
C THR A 138 19.15 -13.43 -16.58
N THR A 139 18.64 -13.88 -15.43
CA THR A 139 19.05 -13.42 -14.09
C THR A 139 19.58 -14.59 -13.28
N ASP A 140 20.38 -14.32 -12.26
CA ASP A 140 20.83 -15.30 -11.28
C ASP A 140 20.91 -14.68 -9.87
N GLU A 141 21.46 -15.43 -8.92
CA GLU A 141 21.61 -15.01 -7.53
C GLU A 141 22.45 -13.73 -7.34
N LYS A 142 23.27 -13.32 -8.32
CA LYS A 142 24.15 -12.15 -8.25
C LYS A 142 23.66 -10.96 -9.07
N GLY A 143 22.92 -11.19 -10.16
CA GLY A 143 22.53 -10.09 -11.03
C GLY A 143 21.83 -10.52 -12.32
N PHE A 144 22.04 -9.74 -13.38
CA PHE A 144 21.41 -9.94 -14.67
C PHE A 144 22.40 -9.89 -15.82
N TYR A 145 22.07 -10.60 -16.90
CA TYR A 145 22.99 -10.79 -18.02
C TYR A 145 22.27 -10.80 -19.37
N GLY A 146 22.97 -10.31 -20.39
CA GLY A 146 22.55 -10.36 -21.78
C GLY A 146 21.52 -9.28 -22.14
N VAL A 147 21.58 -8.10 -21.53
CA VAL A 147 20.72 -6.99 -21.96
C VAL A 147 21.23 -6.45 -23.28
N LYS A 148 20.43 -6.57 -24.35
CA LYS A 148 20.71 -5.88 -25.62
C LYS A 148 20.26 -4.43 -25.52
N VAL A 149 21.20 -3.50 -25.46
CA VAL A 149 20.94 -2.06 -25.31
C VAL A 149 20.21 -1.53 -26.56
N PRO A 150 18.95 -1.06 -26.44
CA PRO A 150 18.20 -0.57 -27.59
C PRO A 150 18.86 0.66 -28.24
N SER A 151 18.68 0.83 -29.54
CA SER A 151 19.07 2.06 -30.25
C SER A 151 18.21 3.26 -29.82
N GLY A 152 18.79 4.46 -29.77
CA GLY A 152 18.09 5.71 -29.47
C GLY A 152 18.10 6.09 -27.98
N GLY A 153 18.35 7.38 -27.69
CA GLY A 153 18.46 7.91 -26.33
C GLY A 153 19.72 7.47 -25.57
N ALA A 154 20.19 8.30 -24.65
CA ALA A 154 21.28 7.92 -23.74
C ALA A 154 20.79 6.87 -22.74
N LYS A 155 21.64 5.91 -22.38
CA LYS A 155 21.37 4.89 -21.37
C LYS A 155 22.57 4.82 -20.45
N TRP A 156 22.33 4.51 -19.18
CA TRP A 156 23.36 4.49 -18.14
C TRP A 156 23.42 3.11 -17.50
N MET A 157 24.60 2.70 -17.01
CA MET A 157 24.84 1.39 -16.38
C MET A 157 24.17 1.26 -15.00
N HIS A 158 22.84 1.30 -14.97
CA HIS A 158 22.03 1.29 -13.74
C HIS A 158 21.22 -0.01 -13.66
N GLY A 159 21.34 -0.72 -12.55
CA GLY A 159 20.58 -1.94 -12.30
C GLY A 159 19.29 -1.64 -11.59
N MET A 160 18.16 -2.12 -12.10
CA MET A 160 16.89 -2.05 -11.38
C MET A 160 16.92 -3.03 -10.19
N MET A 161 16.57 -2.54 -9.01
CA MET A 161 16.54 -3.34 -7.79
C MET A 161 15.31 -4.25 -7.77
N ALA A 162 15.49 -5.50 -7.35
CA ALA A 162 14.42 -6.45 -7.11
C ALA A 162 13.85 -6.33 -5.69
N ASP A 163 12.65 -6.87 -5.45
CA ASP A 163 12.01 -6.87 -4.12
C ASP A 163 12.89 -7.53 -3.04
N SER A 164 13.63 -8.59 -3.38
CA SER A 164 14.57 -9.26 -2.45
C SER A 164 15.65 -8.31 -1.92
N PHE A 165 16.08 -7.35 -2.72
CA PHE A 165 17.05 -6.34 -2.30
C PHE A 165 16.43 -5.35 -1.32
N TYR A 166 15.17 -4.91 -1.53
CA TYR A 166 14.46 -4.07 -0.56
C TYR A 166 14.21 -4.79 0.77
N GLN A 167 13.85 -6.08 0.73
CA GLN A 167 13.68 -6.91 1.92
C GLN A 167 14.99 -7.04 2.71
N PHE A 168 16.14 -7.14 2.03
CA PHE A 168 17.43 -7.05 2.70
C PHE A 168 17.63 -5.67 3.35
N LEU A 169 17.41 -4.57 2.62
CA LEU A 169 17.57 -3.20 3.14
C LEU A 169 16.66 -2.94 4.34
N GLN A 170 15.45 -3.51 4.37
CA GLN A 170 14.53 -3.46 5.49
C GLN A 170 15.16 -4.01 6.77
N GLN A 171 15.86 -5.15 6.66
CA GLN A 171 16.48 -5.86 7.79
C GLN A 171 17.79 -5.23 8.29
N VAL A 172 18.46 -4.40 7.49
CA VAL A 172 19.65 -3.67 7.94
C VAL A 172 19.25 -2.73 9.10
N PRO A 173 19.92 -2.77 10.27
CA PRO A 173 19.61 -1.86 11.36
C PRO A 173 20.09 -0.43 11.04
N VAL A 174 19.44 0.58 11.60
CA VAL A 174 19.89 1.98 11.50
C VAL A 174 21.30 2.12 12.11
N GLY A 175 22.21 2.77 11.38
CA GLY A 175 23.65 2.84 11.67
C GLY A 175 24.45 1.68 11.06
N GLY A 176 23.81 0.57 10.70
CA GLY A 176 24.41 -0.56 10.00
C GLY A 176 24.81 -0.22 8.57
N SER A 177 25.80 -0.94 8.04
CA SER A 177 26.29 -0.77 6.66
C SER A 177 26.41 -2.11 5.96
N PHE A 178 26.31 -2.10 4.64
CA PHE A 178 26.71 -3.22 3.80
C PHE A 178 27.66 -2.73 2.71
N SER A 179 28.53 -3.63 2.25
CA SER A 179 29.42 -3.38 1.13
C SER A 179 29.28 -4.50 0.10
N THR A 180 29.26 -4.13 -1.18
CA THR A 180 29.24 -5.07 -2.31
C THR A 180 30.15 -4.52 -3.41
N THR A 181 30.66 -5.39 -4.28
CA THR A 181 31.35 -4.93 -5.50
C THR A 181 30.36 -4.98 -6.65
N ILE A 182 30.01 -3.81 -7.18
CA ILE A 182 29.18 -3.70 -8.37
C ILE A 182 30.07 -3.89 -9.58
N ASN A 183 29.79 -4.93 -10.35
CA ASN A 183 30.42 -5.16 -11.64
C ASN A 183 29.47 -4.74 -12.75
N THR A 184 29.99 -4.00 -13.72
CA THR A 184 29.28 -3.60 -14.93
C THR A 184 30.14 -3.98 -16.13
N CYS A 185 29.60 -4.74 -17.06
CA CYS A 185 30.31 -5.17 -18.26
C CYS A 185 29.51 -4.87 -19.51
N THR A 186 30.13 -4.24 -20.52
CA THR A 186 29.51 -4.01 -21.83
C THR A 186 30.43 -4.38 -22.98
N THR A 187 29.84 -4.91 -24.06
CA THR A 187 30.56 -5.35 -25.25
C THR A 187 29.71 -5.20 -26.51
N SER A 188 30.35 -4.95 -27.65
CA SER A 188 29.69 -4.96 -28.96
C SER A 188 29.34 -6.38 -29.43
N ILE A 189 29.98 -7.40 -28.86
CA ILE A 189 29.81 -8.80 -29.24
C ILE A 189 28.47 -9.30 -28.72
N GLN A 190 27.63 -9.80 -29.64
CA GLN A 190 26.38 -10.44 -29.26
C GLN A 190 26.67 -11.83 -28.70
N TYR A 191 26.13 -12.15 -27.54
CA TYR A 191 26.18 -13.49 -26.93
C TYR A 191 24.80 -13.88 -26.40
N ASP A 192 24.67 -15.17 -26.09
CA ASP A 192 23.48 -15.73 -25.47
C ASP A 192 23.76 -16.07 -24.00
N ALA A 193 23.25 -15.22 -23.10
CA ALA A 193 23.40 -15.44 -21.67
C ALA A 193 22.59 -16.63 -21.15
N SER A 194 21.54 -17.05 -21.87
CA SER A 194 20.73 -18.22 -21.50
C SER A 194 21.51 -19.53 -21.66
N SER A 195 22.52 -19.56 -22.53
CA SER A 195 23.46 -20.67 -22.68
C SER A 195 24.65 -20.59 -21.70
N GLY A 196 24.64 -19.63 -20.77
CA GLY A 196 25.71 -19.42 -19.80
C GLY A 196 26.84 -18.48 -20.25
N ALA A 197 26.82 -17.96 -21.48
CA ALA A 197 27.84 -17.00 -21.92
C ALA A 197 27.71 -15.66 -21.17
N ARG A 198 28.82 -14.97 -20.92
CA ARG A 198 28.83 -13.66 -20.24
C ARG A 198 29.64 -12.62 -21.02
N CYS A 199 29.38 -11.35 -20.74
CA CYS A 199 30.13 -10.24 -21.30
C CYS A 199 31.63 -10.35 -21.01
N ILE A 200 32.00 -10.79 -19.80
CA ILE A 200 33.41 -10.92 -19.38
C ILE A 200 34.20 -11.94 -20.21
N ASP A 201 33.52 -12.90 -20.83
CA ASP A 201 34.15 -13.97 -21.63
C ASP A 201 34.42 -13.52 -23.09
N GLN A 202 34.04 -12.30 -23.45
CA GLN A 202 34.13 -11.80 -24.82
C GLN A 202 35.49 -11.15 -25.14
N SER A 203 35.90 -11.18 -26.41
CA SER A 203 37.23 -10.71 -26.84
C SER A 203 37.43 -9.19 -26.79
N THR A 204 36.35 -8.41 -26.69
CA THR A 204 36.39 -6.95 -26.60
C THR A 204 35.27 -6.46 -25.70
N GLY A 205 35.49 -5.31 -25.07
CA GLY A 205 34.49 -4.61 -24.28
C GLY A 205 35.12 -3.94 -23.07
N ILE A 206 34.28 -3.57 -22.12
CA ILE A 206 34.66 -2.79 -20.95
C ILE A 206 34.04 -3.45 -19.72
N TRP A 207 34.87 -3.77 -18.74
CA TRP A 207 34.43 -4.31 -17.45
C TRP A 207 34.94 -3.42 -16.32
N TYR A 208 34.01 -2.80 -15.60
CA TYR A 208 34.29 -2.04 -14.38
C TYR A 208 33.88 -2.81 -13.14
N ALA A 209 34.69 -2.70 -12.09
CA ALA A 209 34.36 -3.18 -10.76
C ALA A 209 34.62 -2.10 -9.73
N VAL A 210 33.60 -1.80 -8.92
CA VAL A 210 33.66 -0.76 -7.89
C VAL A 210 33.08 -1.32 -6.61
N LYS A 211 33.85 -1.25 -5.52
CA LYS A 211 33.31 -1.55 -4.19
C LYS A 211 32.51 -0.35 -3.71
N VAL A 212 31.23 -0.58 -3.41
CA VAL A 212 30.31 0.42 -2.87
C VAL A 212 29.97 0.08 -1.43
N THR A 213 29.73 1.11 -0.62
CA THR A 213 29.28 0.94 0.76
C THR A 213 28.09 1.85 1.02
N HIS A 214 27.00 1.27 1.52
CA HIS A 214 25.80 2.00 1.89
C HIS A 214 25.50 1.80 3.37
N GLN A 215 25.27 2.89 4.07
CA GLN A 215 24.92 2.90 5.49
C GLN A 215 23.45 3.30 5.65
N LYS A 216 22.68 2.54 6.43
CA LYS A 216 21.29 2.92 6.74
C LYS A 216 21.31 4.08 7.72
N GLY A 217 21.01 5.27 7.23
CA GLY A 217 20.98 6.49 8.02
C GLY A 217 19.63 6.75 8.68
N GLY A 218 18.54 6.28 8.07
CA GLY A 218 17.20 6.42 8.62
C GLY A 218 16.27 5.28 8.20
N HIS A 219 15.31 4.97 9.06
CA HIS A 219 14.24 4.02 8.79
C HIS A 219 12.92 4.62 9.23
N LEU A 220 12.08 4.97 8.26
CA LEU A 220 10.73 5.44 8.49
C LEU A 220 9.75 4.31 8.24
N ARG A 221 9.02 3.90 9.26
CA ARG A 221 7.98 2.89 9.16
C ARG A 221 6.62 3.54 9.42
N LEU A 222 5.78 3.54 8.40
CA LEU A 222 4.40 4.00 8.48
C LEU A 222 3.55 2.91 9.12
N GLU A 223 2.77 3.28 10.13
CA GLU A 223 1.94 2.37 10.90
C GLU A 223 0.47 2.51 10.48
N ASN A 224 -0.10 1.39 10.12
CA ASN A 224 -1.53 1.22 9.95
C ASN A 224 -2.23 1.40 11.32
N THR A 225 -3.09 2.40 11.40
CA THR A 225 -3.94 2.72 12.55
C THR A 225 -5.23 1.90 12.59
N ASN A 226 -5.71 1.42 11.43
CA ASN A 226 -7.05 0.87 11.17
C ASN A 226 -8.14 1.70 11.85
N ALA A 227 -7.92 3.01 11.95
CA ALA A 227 -8.81 3.88 12.70
C ALA A 227 -10.03 4.22 11.86
N LEU A 228 -11.22 3.98 12.39
CA LEU A 228 -12.49 4.35 11.78
C LEU A 228 -13.10 5.52 12.57
N THR A 229 -13.52 6.57 11.86
CA THR A 229 -14.28 7.68 12.45
C THR A 229 -15.49 7.98 11.59
N GLU A 230 -16.67 7.91 12.19
CA GLU A 230 -17.91 8.37 11.61
C GLU A 230 -18.04 9.89 11.75
N VAL A 231 -18.45 10.57 10.69
CA VAL A 231 -18.66 12.02 10.67
C VAL A 231 -19.96 12.33 9.95
N PHE A 232 -20.87 13.01 10.65
CA PHE A 232 -22.11 13.54 10.08
C PHE A 232 -21.90 14.99 9.66
N ILE A 233 -22.30 15.32 8.44
CA ILE A 233 -22.17 16.67 7.89
C ILE A 233 -23.52 17.21 7.43
N ASN A 234 -23.81 18.49 7.72
CA ASN A 234 -24.97 19.16 7.15
C ASN A 234 -24.68 19.71 5.75
N SER A 235 -25.70 20.31 5.13
CA SER A 235 -25.59 20.97 3.83
C SER A 235 -24.57 22.12 3.77
N ASP A 236 -24.20 22.69 4.92
CA ASP A 236 -23.14 23.70 5.06
C ASP A 236 -21.75 23.11 5.34
N GLY A 237 -21.63 21.79 5.42
CA GLY A 237 -20.38 21.07 5.67
C GLY A 237 -19.87 21.15 7.10
N VAL A 238 -20.72 21.54 8.06
CA VAL A 238 -20.39 21.54 9.49
C VAL A 238 -20.36 20.10 10.00
N PRO A 239 -19.19 19.59 10.47
CA PRO A 239 -19.06 18.21 10.91
C PRO A 239 -19.48 18.02 12.36
N ILE A 240 -20.09 16.87 12.64
CA ILE A 240 -20.30 16.30 13.97
C ILE A 240 -19.64 14.92 13.99
N ILE A 241 -18.83 14.67 14.99
CA ILE A 241 -18.15 13.38 15.17
C ILE A 241 -19.17 12.38 15.73
N GLY A 242 -19.33 11.26 15.02
CA GLY A 242 -20.13 10.12 15.43
C GLY A 242 -19.31 9.13 16.25
N GLU A 243 -19.50 7.84 16.01
CA GLU A 243 -18.70 6.79 16.63
C GLU A 243 -17.34 6.58 15.95
N GLY A 244 -16.39 5.98 16.66
CA GLY A 244 -15.08 5.67 16.10
C GLY A 244 -13.96 5.54 17.12
N ASN A 245 -12.82 5.04 16.66
CA ASN A 245 -11.58 4.96 17.43
C ASN A 245 -10.48 5.92 16.90
N GLY A 246 -10.78 6.73 15.88
CA GLY A 246 -9.84 7.71 15.34
C GLY A 246 -9.70 8.96 16.21
N GLU A 247 -8.49 9.52 16.23
CA GLU A 247 -8.21 10.76 16.96
C GLU A 247 -8.62 11.97 16.11
N CYS A 248 -9.93 12.24 16.06
CA CYS A 248 -10.52 13.40 15.40
C CYS A 248 -11.10 14.39 16.41
N ARG A 249 -11.00 15.69 16.12
CA ARG A 249 -11.63 16.76 16.91
C ARG A 249 -12.11 17.90 16.03
N THR A 250 -13.26 18.46 16.36
CA THR A 250 -13.70 19.73 15.78
C THR A 250 -12.76 20.84 16.24
N MET A 251 -12.31 21.69 15.33
CA MET A 251 -11.40 22.79 15.65
C MET A 251 -11.50 23.94 14.66
N THR A 252 -10.93 25.08 15.04
CA THR A 252 -10.85 26.29 14.21
C THR A 252 -9.38 26.65 13.96
N ILE A 253 -9.01 26.83 12.70
CA ILE A 253 -7.69 27.29 12.28
C ILE A 253 -7.86 28.63 11.55
N GLY A 254 -7.36 29.70 12.16
CA GLY A 254 -7.61 31.06 11.68
C GLY A 254 -9.11 31.35 11.69
N THR A 255 -9.68 31.58 10.51
CA THR A 255 -11.12 31.82 10.32
C THR A 255 -11.91 30.59 9.86
N ARG A 256 -11.26 29.43 9.72
CA ARG A 256 -11.87 28.20 9.19
C ARG A 256 -12.17 27.22 10.32
N SER A 257 -13.44 26.92 10.52
CA SER A 257 -13.87 25.77 11.33
C SER A 257 -13.86 24.49 10.51
N GLY A 258 -13.68 23.35 11.18
CA GLY A 258 -13.63 22.05 10.53
C GLY A 258 -13.24 20.92 11.49
N LEU A 259 -12.71 19.84 10.92
CA LEU A 259 -12.33 18.62 11.61
C LEU A 259 -10.83 18.38 11.45
N GLY A 260 -10.09 18.28 12.55
CA GLY A 260 -8.70 17.84 12.56
C GLY A 260 -8.60 16.39 13.01
N CYS A 261 -8.00 15.52 12.19
CA CYS A 261 -7.84 14.10 12.47
C CYS A 261 -6.37 13.69 12.41
N LYS A 262 -5.93 12.80 13.30
CA LYS A 262 -4.66 12.09 13.14
C LYS A 262 -4.82 11.03 12.06
N MET A 263 -4.14 11.22 10.93
CA MET A 263 -4.31 10.39 9.74
C MET A 263 -3.16 9.41 9.53
N VAL A 264 -1.96 9.74 10.02
CA VAL A 264 -0.78 8.89 9.89
C VAL A 264 -0.13 8.74 11.25
N LYS A 265 0.28 7.53 11.58
CA LYS A 265 1.21 7.24 12.66
C LYS A 265 2.47 6.63 12.05
N TYR A 266 3.64 6.94 12.59
CA TYR A 266 4.90 6.41 12.09
C TYR A 266 5.95 6.31 13.20
N THR A 267 6.94 5.47 12.95
CA THR A 267 8.18 5.45 13.73
C THR A 267 9.34 5.85 12.83
N LEU A 268 10.21 6.72 13.33
CA LEU A 268 11.40 7.17 12.62
C LEU A 268 12.65 6.90 13.47
N GLN A 269 13.47 5.98 13.02
CA GLN A 269 14.82 5.77 13.55
C GLN A 269 15.83 6.54 12.70
N SER A 270 16.76 7.27 13.32
CA SER A 270 17.74 8.10 12.60
C SER A 270 19.13 7.99 13.23
N SER A 271 20.17 7.92 12.38
CA SER A 271 21.60 7.91 12.74
C SER A 271 22.29 9.16 12.19
N GLY A 272 21.85 10.32 12.71
CA GLY A 272 22.43 11.62 12.36
C GLY A 272 22.24 12.02 10.90
N ILE A 273 21.10 11.65 10.30
CA ILE A 273 20.67 12.19 9.00
C ILE A 273 20.09 13.58 9.20
N ASN A 274 20.55 14.52 8.38
CA ASN A 274 19.97 15.83 8.22
C ASN A 274 19.65 16.03 6.73
N ASN A 275 18.37 16.03 6.38
CA ASN A 275 17.91 16.12 5.01
C ASN A 275 16.66 16.98 4.88
N THR A 276 16.78 18.08 4.15
CA THR A 276 15.68 19.02 3.87
C THR A 276 15.05 18.81 2.49
N TYR A 277 15.56 17.87 1.68
CA TYR A 277 15.10 17.59 0.31
C TYR A 277 14.12 16.43 0.25
N ILE A 278 14.06 15.59 1.30
CA ILE A 278 13.00 14.58 1.47
C ILE A 278 11.79 15.31 2.04
N HIS A 279 10.80 15.54 1.19
CA HIS A 279 9.55 16.22 1.48
C HIS A 279 8.44 15.22 1.72
N ILE A 280 7.55 15.51 2.68
CA ILE A 280 6.33 14.77 2.93
C ILE A 280 5.13 15.72 2.95
N PHE A 281 4.07 15.34 2.25
CA PHE A 281 2.84 16.13 2.16
C PHE A 281 1.64 15.25 1.76
N PRO A 282 0.42 15.61 2.19
CA PRO A 282 -0.80 14.96 1.71
C PRO A 282 -1.08 15.33 0.26
N ALA A 283 -1.85 14.50 -0.43
CA ALA A 283 -2.31 14.70 -1.79
C ALA A 283 -3.73 14.17 -1.97
N ILE A 284 -4.57 14.92 -2.69
CA ILE A 284 -5.91 14.47 -3.06
C ILE A 284 -5.84 13.83 -4.46
N ASN A 285 -6.24 12.58 -4.58
CA ASN A 285 -6.23 11.86 -5.86
C ASN A 285 -7.45 12.19 -6.74
N ASN A 286 -8.57 12.56 -6.11
CA ASN A 286 -9.77 12.99 -6.83
C ASN A 286 -9.57 14.42 -7.37
N THR A 287 -9.30 14.54 -8.67
CA THR A 287 -9.04 15.83 -9.33
C THR A 287 -10.24 16.78 -9.29
N THR A 288 -11.46 16.24 -9.33
CA THR A 288 -12.70 17.03 -9.25
C THR A 288 -12.82 17.68 -7.87
N LEU A 289 -12.63 16.91 -6.79
CA LEU A 289 -12.61 17.44 -5.44
C LEU A 289 -11.46 18.44 -5.24
N LEU A 290 -10.25 18.11 -5.69
CA LEU A 290 -9.09 19.00 -5.58
C LEU A 290 -9.35 20.36 -6.27
N SER A 291 -10.07 20.38 -7.40
CA SER A 291 -10.42 21.60 -8.11
C SER A 291 -11.54 22.42 -7.45
N ALA A 292 -12.38 21.78 -6.63
CA ALA A 292 -13.52 22.42 -5.98
C ALA A 292 -13.15 23.08 -4.64
N ILE A 293 -12.11 22.58 -3.96
CA ILE A 293 -11.69 23.10 -2.66
C ILE A 293 -10.81 24.35 -2.78
N SER A 294 -10.82 25.17 -1.74
CA SER A 294 -10.04 26.41 -1.64
C SER A 294 -8.77 26.26 -0.83
N TYR A 295 -7.84 27.21 -0.99
CA TYR A 295 -6.64 27.29 -0.17
C TYR A 295 -6.98 27.33 1.33
N GLY A 296 -6.38 26.43 2.11
CA GLY A 296 -6.62 26.27 3.54
C GLY A 296 -7.80 25.36 3.92
N ASP A 297 -8.50 24.79 2.94
CA ASP A 297 -9.55 23.78 3.21
C ASP A 297 -8.99 22.43 3.61
N LEU A 298 -7.83 22.06 3.05
CA LEU A 298 -7.03 20.96 3.56
C LEU A 298 -5.72 21.51 4.11
N GLN A 299 -5.43 21.19 5.36
CA GLN A 299 -4.18 21.56 6.03
C GLN A 299 -3.60 20.35 6.74
N PHE A 300 -2.32 20.36 7.04
CA PHE A 300 -1.65 19.26 7.73
C PHE A 300 -0.65 19.76 8.76
N SER A 301 -0.41 18.92 9.77
CA SER A 301 0.40 19.25 10.93
C SER A 301 1.12 18.02 11.46
N LEU A 302 2.32 18.18 12.01
CA LEU A 302 3.00 17.12 12.77
C LEU A 302 2.63 17.10 14.26
N ASN A 303 2.03 18.16 14.78
CA ASN A 303 1.76 18.32 16.23
C ASN A 303 0.31 18.67 16.55
N GLY A 304 -0.56 18.77 15.54
CA GLY A 304 -1.97 19.13 15.68
C GLY A 304 -2.23 20.60 16.06
N ASN A 305 -1.20 21.45 16.09
CA ASN A 305 -1.26 22.85 16.53
C ASN A 305 -0.70 23.84 15.49
N SER A 306 0.36 23.45 14.77
CA SER A 306 1.00 24.25 13.73
C SER A 306 0.64 23.68 12.37
N TRP A 307 -0.12 24.42 11.58
CA TRP A 307 -0.78 23.92 10.38
C TRP A 307 -0.20 24.53 9.11
N ARG A 308 -0.03 23.70 8.08
CA ARG A 308 0.37 24.12 6.73
C ARG A 308 -0.77 23.81 5.77
N ALA A 309 -1.19 24.80 4.97
CA ALA A 309 -2.16 24.56 3.92
C ALA A 309 -1.58 23.66 2.82
N LEU A 310 -2.41 22.79 2.26
CA LEU A 310 -2.06 22.01 1.07
C LEU A 310 -1.76 22.96 -0.10
N ASN A 311 -0.61 22.78 -0.75
CA ASN A 311 -0.24 23.51 -1.95
C ASN A 311 0.68 22.67 -2.84
N GLY A 312 0.20 21.48 -3.23
CA GLY A 312 0.99 20.52 -4.01
C GLY A 312 2.37 20.25 -3.38
N THR A 313 3.42 20.25 -4.22
CA THR A 313 4.81 20.04 -3.79
C THR A 313 5.45 21.27 -3.14
N ALA A 314 4.76 22.41 -3.07
CA ALA A 314 5.30 23.66 -2.51
C ALA A 314 5.08 23.78 -0.99
N SER A 315 4.18 22.97 -0.42
CA SER A 315 3.93 22.92 1.02
C SER A 315 4.19 21.51 1.52
N TYR A 316 5.18 21.37 2.40
CA TYR A 316 5.65 20.08 2.90
C TYR A 316 6.29 20.22 4.28
N TYR A 317 6.44 19.07 4.94
CA TYR A 317 7.45 18.88 5.98
C TYR A 317 8.67 18.17 5.40
N THR A 318 9.82 18.34 6.04
CA THR A 318 11.06 17.67 5.66
C THR A 318 11.27 16.41 6.50
N TYR A 319 12.21 15.54 6.10
CA TYR A 319 12.67 14.43 6.94
C TYR A 319 13.09 14.90 8.33
N ASN A 320 13.74 16.06 8.44
CA ASN A 320 14.14 16.61 9.73
C ASN A 320 12.94 16.93 10.62
N ASP A 321 11.89 17.51 10.05
CA ASP A 321 10.67 17.84 10.80
C ASP A 321 10.02 16.57 11.38
N LEU A 322 10.05 15.46 10.63
CA LEU A 322 9.53 14.17 11.08
C LEU A 322 10.28 13.60 12.29
N THR A 323 11.51 14.02 12.58
CA THR A 323 12.23 13.54 13.77
C THR A 323 11.65 14.05 15.09
N SER A 324 10.77 15.05 15.04
CA SER A 324 10.16 15.70 16.21
C SER A 324 8.74 15.21 16.52
N SER A 325 8.21 14.26 15.76
CA SER A 325 6.85 13.74 15.90
C SER A 325 6.81 12.26 15.52
N ASP A 326 5.69 11.61 15.81
CA ASP A 326 5.34 10.25 15.42
C ASP A 326 4.03 10.20 14.63
N SER A 327 3.46 11.37 14.31
CA SER A 327 2.09 11.49 13.82
C SER A 327 1.96 12.59 12.77
N ILE A 328 0.99 12.43 11.86
CA ILE A 328 0.57 13.48 10.94
C ILE A 328 -0.94 13.65 11.06
N TYR A 329 -1.33 14.88 11.34
CA TYR A 329 -2.70 15.33 11.43
C TYR A 329 -3.10 16.02 10.13
N VAL A 330 -4.36 15.86 9.73
CA VAL A 330 -4.97 16.53 8.59
C VAL A 330 -6.23 17.23 9.07
N PHE A 331 -6.37 18.49 8.68
CA PHE A 331 -7.54 19.30 8.92
C PHE A 331 -8.33 19.43 7.64
N PHE A 332 -9.63 19.18 7.74
CA PHE A 332 -10.64 19.35 6.71
C PHE A 332 -11.59 20.47 7.15
N SER A 333 -11.64 21.57 6.40
CA SER A 333 -12.55 22.67 6.72
C SER A 333 -14.01 22.29 6.48
N SER A 334 -14.95 23.06 7.02
CA SER A 334 -16.36 22.88 6.67
C SER A 334 -16.63 23.09 5.17
N ASN A 335 -15.88 23.97 4.50
CA ASN A 335 -16.02 24.12 3.05
C ASN A 335 -15.54 22.86 2.31
N PHE A 336 -14.50 22.17 2.79
CA PHE A 336 -14.07 20.89 2.21
C PHE A 336 -15.24 19.89 2.17
N PHE A 337 -15.89 19.67 3.32
CA PHE A 337 -17.05 18.77 3.40
C PHE A 337 -18.23 19.26 2.57
N LYS A 338 -18.49 20.58 2.54
CA LYS A 338 -19.52 21.17 1.69
C LYS A 338 -19.31 20.88 0.20
N GLN A 339 -18.07 20.91 -0.27
CA GLN A 339 -17.76 20.54 -1.66
C GLN A 339 -17.93 19.04 -1.90
N MET A 340 -17.56 18.17 -0.95
CA MET A 340 -17.81 16.73 -1.07
C MET A 340 -19.31 16.43 -1.25
N VAL A 341 -20.17 17.00 -0.40
CA VAL A 341 -21.63 16.85 -0.51
C VAL A 341 -22.14 17.30 -1.87
N ARG A 342 -21.70 18.48 -2.32
CA ARG A 342 -22.11 19.05 -3.63
C ARG A 342 -21.71 18.17 -4.81
N LEU A 343 -20.58 17.47 -4.70
CA LEU A 343 -20.09 16.57 -5.73
C LEU A 343 -20.72 15.16 -5.66
N GLY A 344 -21.64 14.92 -4.71
CA GLY A 344 -22.23 13.60 -4.48
C GLY A 344 -21.23 12.60 -3.90
N ILE A 345 -20.20 13.10 -3.25
CA ILE A 345 -19.13 12.32 -2.65
C ILE A 345 -19.53 12.01 -1.20
N SER A 346 -20.19 10.88 -0.98
CA SER A 346 -20.57 10.33 0.33
C SER A 346 -19.99 8.93 0.51
N ASP A 347 -19.89 8.46 1.76
CA ASP A 347 -19.48 7.07 2.06
C ASP A 347 -18.10 6.65 1.54
N MET A 348 -17.14 7.58 1.44
CA MET A 348 -15.80 7.26 0.96
C MET A 348 -14.84 6.92 2.09
N ASN A 349 -13.98 5.94 1.83
CA ASN A 349 -12.83 5.68 2.67
C ASN A 349 -11.75 6.75 2.40
N THR A 350 -11.11 7.29 3.43
CA THR A 350 -10.03 8.29 3.27
C THR A 350 -8.86 7.78 2.44
N ALA A 351 -8.61 6.47 2.42
CA ALA A 351 -7.66 5.81 1.53
C ALA A 351 -7.98 6.02 0.03
N GLU A 352 -9.25 6.25 -0.32
CA GLU A 352 -9.70 6.39 -1.71
C GLU A 352 -9.42 7.79 -2.27
N PHE A 353 -9.35 8.81 -1.41
CA PHE A 353 -9.20 10.20 -1.86
C PHE A 353 -7.96 10.91 -1.33
N LEU A 354 -7.38 10.49 -0.22
CA LEU A 354 -6.23 11.11 0.42
C LEU A 354 -5.04 10.16 0.51
N ASN A 355 -3.97 10.50 -0.20
CA ASN A 355 -2.68 9.85 -0.09
C ASN A 355 -1.66 10.76 0.59
N PHE A 356 -0.57 10.18 1.03
CA PHE A 356 0.62 10.91 1.44
C PHE A 356 1.77 10.56 0.52
N ARG A 357 2.54 11.58 0.15
CA ARG A 357 3.64 11.46 -0.79
C ARG A 357 4.94 11.82 -0.12
N PHE A 358 5.96 11.05 -0.45
CA PHE A 358 7.34 11.38 -0.21
C PHE A 358 7.98 11.75 -1.53
N TYR A 359 8.73 12.85 -1.51
CA TYR A 359 9.48 13.33 -2.65
C TYR A 359 10.88 13.73 -2.22
N ASN A 360 11.92 13.09 -2.77
CA ASN A 360 13.28 13.58 -2.63
C ASN A 360 13.65 14.44 -3.84
N ALA A 361 13.67 15.75 -3.64
CA ALA A 361 13.99 16.72 -4.69
C ALA A 361 15.44 16.64 -5.20
N ASP A 362 16.33 15.93 -4.50
CA ASP A 362 17.71 15.70 -4.93
C ASP A 362 17.79 14.57 -6.00
N VAL A 363 16.77 13.73 -6.11
CA VAL A 363 16.72 12.61 -7.07
C VAL A 363 15.35 12.58 -7.77
N PRO A 364 15.02 13.61 -8.57
CA PRO A 364 13.66 13.88 -9.02
C PRO A 364 13.05 12.79 -9.92
N GLU A 365 13.89 11.99 -10.60
CA GLU A 365 13.41 10.96 -11.55
C GLU A 365 12.78 9.75 -10.84
N SER A 366 13.29 9.37 -9.67
CA SER A 366 12.91 8.15 -8.95
C SER A 366 12.52 8.41 -7.51
N GLY A 367 12.78 9.60 -6.97
CA GLY A 367 12.60 9.97 -5.57
C GLY A 367 11.16 10.11 -5.11
N TRP A 368 10.23 9.34 -5.68
CA TRP A 368 8.80 9.37 -5.38
C TRP A 368 8.38 8.09 -4.66
N TYR A 369 7.59 8.28 -3.62
CA TYR A 369 6.87 7.22 -2.93
C TYR A 369 5.51 7.74 -2.48
N GLU A 370 4.53 6.86 -2.46
CA GLU A 370 3.14 7.18 -2.14
C GLU A 370 2.56 6.06 -1.31
N PHE A 371 1.78 6.43 -0.30
CA PHE A 371 1.02 5.49 0.50
C PHE A 371 -0.37 6.07 0.80
N SER A 372 -1.34 5.17 0.95
CA SER A 372 -2.68 5.52 1.40
C SER A 372 -2.77 5.37 2.91
N THR A 373 -3.53 6.25 3.55
CA THR A 373 -3.78 6.12 4.99
C THR A 373 -4.72 4.97 5.24
N SER A 374 -4.45 4.18 6.28
CA SER A 374 -5.39 3.16 6.75
C SER A 374 -6.54 3.71 7.59
N SER A 375 -6.46 4.96 8.03
CA SER A 375 -7.57 5.62 8.72
C SER A 375 -8.70 5.85 7.72
N GLU A 376 -9.93 5.57 8.15
CA GLU A 376 -11.17 5.69 7.40
C GLU A 376 -12.09 6.73 8.06
N ILE A 377 -12.60 7.68 7.26
CA ILE A 377 -13.60 8.64 7.70
C ILE A 377 -14.89 8.40 6.92
N ILE A 378 -15.90 7.82 7.56
CA ILE A 378 -17.22 7.63 6.94
C ILE A 378 -18.00 8.93 7.04
N ILE A 379 -18.31 9.54 5.90
CA ILE A 379 -19.04 10.81 5.83
C ILE A 379 -20.50 10.56 5.48
N LYS A 380 -21.39 10.92 6.41
CA LYS A 380 -22.86 10.76 6.27
C LYS A 380 -23.58 12.10 6.28
N PRO A 381 -24.69 12.25 5.54
CA PRO A 381 -25.55 13.42 5.69
C PRO A 381 -26.16 13.47 7.10
N ARG A 382 -26.22 14.65 7.71
CA ARG A 382 -26.78 14.84 9.05
C ARG A 382 -28.31 14.91 9.05
N ASP A 383 -28.89 15.53 8.02
CA ASP A 383 -30.32 15.90 8.01
C ASP A 383 -31.23 14.66 7.92
N PHE A 384 -30.82 13.65 7.15
CA PHE A 384 -31.39 12.30 7.11
C PHE A 384 -30.28 11.29 6.88
N GLY A 385 -29.67 10.84 7.97
CA GLY A 385 -28.52 9.95 7.96
C GLY A 385 -28.83 8.63 8.64
N ILE A 386 -28.41 7.54 8.01
CA ILE A 386 -28.24 6.25 8.69
C ILE A 386 -26.85 5.71 8.43
N SER A 387 -26.31 5.06 9.45
CA SER A 387 -25.00 4.45 9.41
C SER A 387 -24.95 3.21 10.29
N ILE A 388 -24.05 2.31 9.93
CA ILE A 388 -23.72 1.12 10.70
C ILE A 388 -22.20 0.96 10.67
N ILE A 389 -21.60 0.80 11.83
CA ILE A 389 -20.16 0.51 11.96
C ILE A 389 -19.96 -0.66 12.91
N SER A 390 -18.84 -1.39 12.79
CA SER A 390 -18.49 -2.39 13.79
C SER A 390 -18.22 -1.72 15.15
N ASP A 391 -18.64 -2.38 16.24
CA ASP A 391 -18.28 -1.96 17.60
C ASP A 391 -16.80 -2.22 17.94
N GLU A 392 -16.08 -2.93 17.06
CA GLU A 392 -14.62 -3.07 17.08
C GLU A 392 -13.92 -1.96 16.27
N TYR A 393 -14.69 -1.04 15.68
CA TYR A 393 -14.22 0.10 14.90
C TYR A 393 -13.27 -0.27 13.75
N THR A 394 -13.59 -1.37 13.06
CA THR A 394 -12.95 -1.83 11.83
C THR A 394 -13.98 -1.91 10.72
N SER A 395 -13.60 -1.57 9.48
CA SER A 395 -14.48 -1.65 8.33
C SER A 395 -14.69 -3.07 7.78
N ALA A 396 -13.82 -4.01 8.15
CA ALA A 396 -13.93 -5.41 7.76
C ALA A 396 -13.65 -6.33 8.97
N PRO A 397 -14.59 -6.44 9.93
CA PRO A 397 -14.43 -7.31 11.09
C PRO A 397 -14.31 -8.78 10.65
N LYS A 398 -13.27 -9.47 11.16
CA LYS A 398 -13.00 -10.87 10.86
C LYS A 398 -13.00 -11.69 12.16
N LYS A 399 -13.66 -12.84 12.14
CA LYS A 399 -13.68 -13.83 13.24
C LYS A 399 -13.33 -15.21 12.71
N GLU A 400 -12.66 -15.99 13.55
CA GLU A 400 -12.31 -17.39 13.28
C GLU A 400 -12.64 -18.22 14.53
N GLY A 401 -12.96 -19.50 14.34
CA GLY A 401 -13.29 -20.41 15.44
C GLY A 401 -13.50 -21.84 14.96
N ASN A 402 -13.54 -22.76 15.92
CA ASN A 402 -13.75 -24.18 15.64
C ASN A 402 -15.24 -24.52 15.56
N VAL A 403 -15.57 -25.62 14.88
CA VAL A 403 -16.93 -26.14 14.75
C VAL A 403 -17.07 -27.38 15.62
N GLY A 404 -18.04 -27.39 16.54
CA GLY A 404 -18.16 -28.51 17.47
C GLY A 404 -19.03 -28.25 18.68
N TYR A 405 -19.38 -29.32 19.38
CA TYR A 405 -20.11 -29.21 20.64
C TYR A 405 -19.29 -28.42 21.66
N GLY A 406 -19.89 -27.38 22.24
CA GLY A 406 -19.25 -26.50 23.23
C GLY A 406 -18.48 -25.32 22.63
N GLU A 407 -18.36 -25.24 21.31
CA GLU A 407 -17.71 -24.09 20.67
C GLU A 407 -18.57 -22.81 20.75
N PRO A 408 -17.97 -21.64 21.01
CA PRO A 408 -18.69 -20.38 21.09
C PRO A 408 -19.19 -19.93 19.71
N SER A 409 -20.17 -19.03 19.69
CA SER A 409 -20.58 -18.36 18.45
C SER A 409 -19.51 -17.37 17.97
N LEU A 410 -19.46 -17.17 16.65
CA LEU A 410 -18.75 -16.02 16.09
C LEU A 410 -19.68 -14.81 16.18
N ASP A 411 -19.40 -13.94 17.13
CA ASP A 411 -20.19 -12.73 17.40
C ASP A 411 -19.56 -11.51 16.72
N PHE A 412 -20.39 -10.80 15.95
CA PHE A 412 -20.09 -9.54 15.29
C PHE A 412 -21.01 -8.46 15.87
N GLY A 413 -20.43 -7.48 16.55
CA GLY A 413 -21.16 -6.35 17.09
C GLY A 413 -21.11 -5.15 16.15
N TYR A 414 -22.21 -4.40 16.15
CA TYR A 414 -22.39 -3.21 15.32
C TYR A 414 -23.12 -2.12 16.09
N ILE A 415 -22.74 -0.88 15.82
CA ILE A 415 -23.43 0.32 16.28
C ILE A 415 -24.19 0.89 15.10
N VAL A 416 -25.51 0.98 15.23
CA VAL A 416 -26.40 1.62 14.25
C VAL A 416 -26.67 3.04 14.73
N THR A 417 -26.40 4.01 13.87
CA THR A 417 -26.63 5.43 14.14
C THR A 417 -27.67 5.98 13.16
N THR A 418 -28.69 6.65 13.67
CA THR A 418 -29.62 7.46 12.88
C THR A 418 -29.48 8.93 13.27
N SER A 419 -29.51 9.84 12.30
CA SER A 419 -29.45 11.28 12.53
C SER A 419 -30.52 12.00 11.70
N ALA A 420 -31.38 12.76 12.36
CA ALA A 420 -32.35 13.67 11.72
C ALA A 420 -32.93 14.66 12.74
N LYS A 421 -33.86 15.54 12.30
CA LYS A 421 -34.61 16.44 13.20
C LYS A 421 -35.48 15.67 14.22
N THR A 422 -35.96 14.49 13.85
CA THR A 422 -36.77 13.59 14.67
C THR A 422 -36.17 12.18 14.70
N ALA A 423 -36.62 11.34 15.63
CA ALA A 423 -36.31 9.91 15.57
C ALA A 423 -36.92 9.28 14.30
N ALA A 424 -36.27 8.26 13.76
CA ALA A 424 -36.81 7.51 12.63
C ALA A 424 -38.08 6.75 13.05
N ASP A 425 -39.09 6.74 12.17
CA ASP A 425 -40.35 6.02 12.39
C ASP A 425 -40.20 4.52 12.24
N GLU A 426 -39.20 4.09 11.46
CA GLU A 426 -38.89 2.69 11.20
C GLU A 426 -37.39 2.53 10.98
N VAL A 427 -36.79 1.52 11.62
CA VAL A 427 -35.40 1.12 11.39
C VAL A 427 -35.35 -0.38 11.14
N LEU A 428 -34.81 -0.77 10.00
CA LEU A 428 -34.67 -2.16 9.55
C LEU A 428 -33.20 -2.55 9.48
N VAL A 429 -32.92 -3.82 9.73
CA VAL A 429 -31.60 -4.44 9.58
C VAL A 429 -31.72 -5.77 8.84
N LYS A 430 -30.75 -6.09 7.99
CA LYS A 430 -30.64 -7.40 7.31
C LYS A 430 -29.20 -7.85 7.18
N VAL A 431 -29.02 -9.17 7.03
CA VAL A 431 -27.74 -9.79 6.71
C VAL A 431 -27.82 -10.44 5.34
N LYS A 432 -26.84 -10.15 4.50
CA LYS A 432 -26.73 -10.69 3.15
C LYS A 432 -25.41 -11.43 3.01
N GLY A 433 -25.45 -12.64 2.48
CA GLY A 433 -24.27 -13.43 2.19
C GLY A 433 -24.62 -14.72 1.46
N PRO A 434 -23.65 -15.61 1.22
CA PRO A 434 -23.94 -16.96 0.75
C PRO A 434 -24.91 -17.62 1.73
N SER A 435 -26.02 -18.17 1.23
CA SER A 435 -27.06 -18.77 2.05
C SER A 435 -27.61 -20.05 1.43
N LYS A 436 -28.20 -20.90 2.28
CA LYS A 436 -28.84 -22.14 1.87
C LYS A 436 -30.08 -22.42 2.72
N VAL A 437 -31.19 -22.69 2.05
CA VAL A 437 -32.41 -23.15 2.72
C VAL A 437 -32.37 -24.66 2.93
N ILE A 438 -32.54 -25.11 4.17
CA ILE A 438 -32.66 -26.52 4.55
C ILE A 438 -33.97 -26.67 5.33
N ARG A 439 -34.89 -27.49 4.80
CA ARG A 439 -36.23 -27.74 5.41
C ARG A 439 -37.01 -26.44 5.73
N GLY A 440 -36.89 -25.43 4.86
CA GLY A 440 -37.58 -24.15 5.00
C GLY A 440 -36.91 -23.14 5.95
N ILE A 441 -35.77 -23.49 6.56
CA ILE A 441 -34.98 -22.57 7.39
C ILE A 441 -33.77 -22.12 6.58
N SER A 442 -33.49 -20.83 6.57
CA SER A 442 -32.28 -20.29 5.93
C SER A 442 -31.07 -20.32 6.84
N TYR A 443 -29.90 -20.63 6.27
CA TYR A 443 -28.61 -20.74 6.95
C TYR A 443 -27.55 -19.99 6.15
N CYS A 444 -26.57 -19.41 6.84
CA CYS A 444 -25.38 -18.87 6.21
C CYS A 444 -24.50 -20.02 5.70
N LEU A 445 -24.03 -19.92 4.46
CA LEU A 445 -23.29 -20.99 3.77
C LEU A 445 -21.79 -20.68 3.77
N PHE A 446 -21.02 -21.58 4.35
CA PHE A 446 -19.56 -21.53 4.34
C PHE A 446 -19.03 -22.55 3.35
N SER A 447 -17.95 -22.20 2.65
CA SER A 447 -17.35 -23.06 1.62
C SER A 447 -15.85 -23.20 1.79
N SER A 448 -15.30 -24.35 1.43
CA SER A 448 -13.86 -24.57 1.34
C SER A 448 -13.24 -23.76 0.20
N PRO A 449 -11.90 -23.54 0.20
CA PRO A 449 -11.24 -22.77 -0.86
C PRO A 449 -11.42 -23.33 -2.29
N ASP A 450 -11.67 -24.63 -2.41
CA ASP A 450 -11.94 -25.33 -3.67
C ASP A 450 -13.44 -25.48 -3.98
N ASP A 451 -14.31 -24.90 -3.16
CA ASP A 451 -15.79 -24.93 -3.25
C ASP A 451 -16.41 -26.35 -3.20
N THR A 452 -15.66 -27.36 -2.77
CA THR A 452 -16.13 -28.76 -2.70
C THR A 452 -16.88 -29.09 -1.41
N VAL A 453 -16.49 -28.47 -0.29
CA VAL A 453 -17.13 -28.65 1.02
C VAL A 453 -18.01 -27.44 1.31
N LYS A 454 -19.31 -27.67 1.47
CA LYS A 454 -20.29 -26.61 1.76
C LYS A 454 -21.04 -26.93 3.05
N VAL A 455 -20.99 -26.03 4.01
CA VAL A 455 -21.50 -26.24 5.37
C VAL A 455 -22.44 -25.10 5.74
N ALA A 456 -23.62 -25.46 6.25
CA ALA A 456 -24.64 -24.51 6.65
C ALA A 456 -24.51 -24.17 8.14
N PHE A 457 -24.46 -22.89 8.47
CA PHE A 457 -24.42 -22.38 9.84
C PHE A 457 -25.67 -21.57 10.18
N PRO A 458 -26.35 -21.86 11.30
CA PRO A 458 -27.43 -21.02 11.76
C PRO A 458 -26.85 -19.72 12.31
N ALA A 459 -27.55 -18.62 12.06
CA ALA A 459 -27.15 -17.34 12.56
C ALA A 459 -28.35 -16.54 13.08
N THR A 460 -28.08 -15.59 13.96
CA THR A 460 -29.10 -14.75 14.61
C THR A 460 -28.70 -13.28 14.62
N LEU A 461 -29.66 -12.41 14.39
CA LEU A 461 -29.56 -10.98 14.69
C LEU A 461 -30.25 -10.69 16.01
N SER A 462 -29.62 -9.88 16.87
CA SER A 462 -30.17 -9.53 18.18
C SER A 462 -29.82 -8.11 18.62
N PHE A 463 -30.67 -7.52 19.45
CA PHE A 463 -30.50 -6.19 20.02
C PHE A 463 -31.28 -6.07 21.33
N THR A 464 -30.92 -5.11 22.17
CA THR A 464 -31.66 -4.80 23.40
C THR A 464 -32.80 -3.83 23.08
N SER A 465 -34.02 -4.18 23.45
CA SER A 465 -35.21 -3.33 23.29
C SER A 465 -35.31 -2.23 24.34
N GLN A 466 -36.17 -1.24 24.13
CA GLN A 466 -36.45 -0.17 25.11
C GLN A 466 -36.85 -0.71 26.49
N SER A 467 -37.49 -1.88 26.53
CA SER A 467 -37.86 -2.57 27.79
C SER A 467 -36.68 -3.24 28.53
N GLY A 468 -35.46 -3.16 27.99
CA GLY A 468 -34.27 -3.84 28.51
C GLY A 468 -34.18 -5.33 28.15
N LYS A 469 -35.14 -5.87 27.39
CA LYS A 469 -35.14 -7.27 26.94
C LYS A 469 -34.39 -7.43 25.63
N VAL A 470 -33.61 -8.51 25.50
CA VAL A 470 -32.99 -8.91 24.22
C VAL A 470 -34.05 -9.47 23.28
N LYS A 471 -34.19 -8.86 22.10
CA LYS A 471 -34.94 -9.40 20.96
C LYS A 471 -33.96 -10.07 20.01
N SER A 472 -34.34 -11.22 19.45
CA SER A 472 -33.49 -12.01 18.55
C SER A 472 -34.31 -12.68 17.46
N TRP A 473 -33.76 -12.76 16.25
CA TRP A 473 -34.35 -13.42 15.10
C TRP A 473 -33.32 -14.30 14.41
N SER A 474 -33.80 -15.35 13.73
CA SER A 474 -32.94 -16.10 12.81
C SER A 474 -32.63 -15.24 11.59
N ALA A 475 -31.35 -15.16 11.22
CA ALA A 475 -30.84 -14.34 10.12
C ALA A 475 -29.89 -15.19 9.27
N GLY A 476 -30.47 -16.04 8.41
CA GLY A 476 -29.73 -17.03 7.61
C GLY A 476 -28.99 -16.45 6.40
N CYS A 477 -28.43 -15.24 6.52
CA CYS A 477 -27.76 -14.51 5.43
C CYS A 477 -28.62 -14.38 4.14
N ASP A 478 -29.94 -14.36 4.27
CA ASP A 478 -30.91 -14.50 3.18
C ASP A 478 -31.45 -13.17 2.63
N ASP A 479 -30.86 -12.05 3.04
CA ASP A 479 -31.24 -10.71 2.61
C ASP A 479 -32.63 -10.25 3.12
N THR A 480 -33.16 -10.87 4.17
CA THR A 480 -34.46 -10.51 4.78
C THR A 480 -34.33 -9.37 5.79
N TRP A 481 -35.23 -8.37 5.68
CA TRP A 481 -35.32 -7.25 6.62
C TRP A 481 -36.01 -7.62 7.93
N HIS A 482 -35.43 -7.16 9.04
CA HIS A 482 -35.98 -7.28 10.38
C HIS A 482 -36.11 -5.90 11.04
N ASP A 483 -37.22 -5.66 11.73
CA ASP A 483 -37.54 -4.39 12.38
C ASP A 483 -36.85 -4.26 13.75
N MET A 484 -35.97 -3.26 13.88
CA MET A 484 -35.26 -2.92 15.11
C MET A 484 -35.66 -1.54 15.67
N THR A 485 -36.81 -1.00 15.28
CA THR A 485 -37.29 0.33 15.69
C THR A 485 -37.41 0.45 17.22
N ASP A 486 -37.85 -0.62 17.89
CA ASP A 486 -37.97 -0.73 19.36
C ASP A 486 -36.62 -0.96 20.07
N ALA A 487 -35.48 -0.70 19.41
CA ALA A 487 -34.18 -0.79 20.07
C ALA A 487 -34.03 0.23 21.20
N LEU A 488 -33.16 -0.08 22.15
CA LEU A 488 -32.77 0.85 23.20
C LEU A 488 -31.82 1.89 22.60
N TRP A 489 -32.41 2.97 22.09
CA TRP A 489 -31.68 4.08 21.48
C TRP A 489 -31.13 5.04 22.54
N SER A 490 -29.83 5.33 22.45
CA SER A 490 -29.19 6.43 23.17
C SER A 490 -29.21 7.69 22.30
N ALA A 491 -29.89 8.74 22.77
CA ALA A 491 -30.09 9.97 22.02
C ALA A 491 -29.10 11.06 22.45
N THR A 492 -28.36 11.61 21.48
CA THR A 492 -27.53 12.80 21.67
C THR A 492 -28.08 13.94 20.82
N PRO A 493 -28.48 15.08 21.41
CA PRO A 493 -28.97 16.21 20.64
C PRO A 493 -27.82 16.88 19.87
N TRP A 494 -28.14 17.44 18.71
CA TRP A 494 -27.25 18.32 17.97
C TRP A 494 -27.97 19.60 17.56
N ASN A 495 -27.20 20.68 17.48
CA ASN A 495 -27.67 22.00 17.05
C ASN A 495 -26.85 22.49 15.87
N ASP A 496 -27.50 23.10 14.91
CA ASP A 496 -26.86 23.76 13.78
C ASP A 496 -26.58 25.24 14.08
N ILE A 497 -25.60 25.82 13.39
CA ILE A 497 -25.36 27.26 13.35
C ILE A 497 -26.57 28.02 12.79
N SER A 498 -27.36 27.39 11.92
CA SER A 498 -28.62 27.93 11.41
C SER A 498 -29.76 27.95 12.45
N GLY A 499 -29.57 27.32 13.62
CA GLY A 499 -30.58 27.19 14.66
C GLY A 499 -31.44 25.93 14.56
N ASP A 500 -31.25 25.11 13.52
CA ASP A 500 -31.89 23.79 13.42
C ASP A 500 -31.42 22.86 14.55
N VAL A 501 -32.35 22.08 15.11
CA VAL A 501 -32.06 21.10 16.16
C VAL A 501 -32.44 19.71 15.68
N GLY A 502 -31.75 18.70 16.18
CA GLY A 502 -32.07 17.32 15.89
C GLY A 502 -31.45 16.34 16.88
N LEU A 503 -31.60 15.06 16.55
CA LEU A 503 -31.20 13.94 17.38
C LEU A 503 -30.27 13.02 16.59
N MET A 504 -29.23 12.55 17.27
CA MET A 504 -28.41 11.42 16.84
C MET A 504 -28.69 10.27 17.79
N ASN A 505 -29.38 9.25 17.30
CA ASN A 505 -29.77 8.07 18.08
C ASN A 505 -28.88 6.90 17.72
N LYS A 506 -28.40 6.18 18.75
CA LYS A 506 -27.50 5.04 18.60
C LYS A 506 -28.05 3.79 19.28
N ALA A 507 -27.94 2.64 18.63
CA ALA A 507 -28.30 1.35 19.21
C ALA A 507 -27.32 0.25 18.77
N ASN A 508 -27.12 -0.74 19.63
CA ASN A 508 -26.25 -1.88 19.34
C ASN A 508 -27.04 -3.04 18.72
N VAL A 509 -26.48 -3.63 17.67
CA VAL A 509 -26.96 -4.85 17.02
C VAL A 509 -25.85 -5.88 17.04
N LYS A 510 -26.20 -7.13 17.33
CA LYS A 510 -25.27 -8.26 17.32
C LYS A 510 -25.72 -9.31 16.31
N PHE A 511 -24.83 -9.66 15.40
CA PHE A 511 -24.96 -10.80 14.50
C PHE A 511 -24.10 -11.95 15.02
N SER A 512 -24.70 -13.12 15.23
CA SER A 512 -24.03 -14.29 15.82
C SER A 512 -24.17 -15.49 14.90
N ILE A 513 -23.05 -16.15 14.57
CA ILE A 513 -23.02 -17.42 13.82
C ILE A 513 -22.77 -18.56 14.82
N LEU A 514 -23.69 -19.52 14.89
CA LEU A 514 -23.65 -20.60 15.88
C LEU A 514 -22.73 -21.74 15.41
N MET A 515 -21.58 -21.89 16.07
CA MET A 515 -20.57 -22.90 15.71
C MET A 515 -20.82 -24.29 16.32
N ASN A 516 -21.71 -24.37 17.30
CA ASN A 516 -22.04 -25.59 18.03
C ASN A 516 -23.33 -26.28 17.59
N ASN A 517 -23.91 -25.85 16.46
CA ASN A 517 -25.17 -26.42 16.00
C ASN A 517 -24.95 -27.75 15.28
N PRO A 518 -25.77 -28.80 15.56
CA PRO A 518 -25.66 -30.08 14.88
C PRO A 518 -25.74 -30.02 13.34
N VAL A 519 -26.40 -29.01 12.77
CA VAL A 519 -26.47 -28.83 11.30
C VAL A 519 -25.10 -28.54 10.70
N SER A 520 -24.21 -27.86 11.44
CA SER A 520 -22.88 -27.45 10.99
C SER A 520 -21.85 -28.58 11.06
N LEU A 521 -22.17 -29.71 11.71
CA LEU A 521 -21.31 -30.89 11.79
C LEU A 521 -21.30 -31.72 10.51
N ARG A 522 -22.11 -31.35 9.51
CA ARG A 522 -22.26 -32.05 8.24
C ARG A 522 -22.31 -31.06 7.09
N THR A 523 -21.90 -31.53 5.90
CA THR A 523 -22.09 -30.77 4.67
C THR A 523 -23.58 -30.64 4.34
N VAL A 524 -23.92 -29.76 3.41
CA VAL A 524 -25.28 -29.67 2.84
C VAL A 524 -25.74 -30.98 2.18
N GLU A 525 -24.80 -31.85 1.79
CA GLU A 525 -25.04 -33.19 1.23
C GLU A 525 -25.14 -34.29 2.31
N LYS A 526 -24.97 -33.91 3.58
CA LYS A 526 -25.07 -34.72 4.81
C LYS A 526 -23.85 -35.58 5.16
N ASP A 527 -22.74 -35.38 4.48
CA ASP A 527 -21.47 -36.04 4.79
C ASP A 527 -20.76 -35.37 5.96
N GLY A 528 -19.92 -36.13 6.67
CA GLY A 528 -18.95 -35.53 7.60
C GLY A 528 -17.88 -34.79 6.81
N TRP A 529 -17.29 -33.75 7.41
CA TRP A 529 -16.28 -32.93 6.74
C TRP A 529 -15.12 -32.59 7.69
N PHE A 530 -13.97 -32.29 7.09
CA PHE A 530 -12.75 -31.83 7.76
C PHE A 530 -12.11 -30.74 6.92
N GLY A 531 -11.44 -29.78 7.56
CA GLY A 531 -10.73 -28.69 6.90
C GLY A 531 -11.26 -27.31 7.31
N GLU A 532 -10.94 -26.32 6.49
CA GLU A 532 -11.35 -24.92 6.70
C GLU A 532 -12.44 -24.54 5.71
N VAL A 533 -13.44 -23.83 6.21
CA VAL A 533 -14.50 -23.22 5.42
C VAL A 533 -14.61 -21.75 5.79
N SER A 534 -14.93 -20.89 4.84
CA SER A 534 -15.07 -19.46 5.06
C SER A 534 -16.29 -18.91 4.34
N ALA A 535 -16.77 -17.75 4.79
CA ALA A 535 -17.80 -16.97 4.12
C ALA A 535 -17.55 -15.49 4.37
N SER A 536 -18.02 -14.65 3.45
CA SER A 536 -18.08 -13.19 3.62
C SER A 536 -19.51 -12.72 3.34
N GLY A 537 -19.90 -11.61 3.95
CA GLY A 537 -21.24 -11.05 3.83
C GLY A 537 -21.29 -9.59 4.25
N GLU A 538 -22.46 -9.01 4.11
CA GLU A 538 -22.76 -7.61 4.38
C GLU A 538 -23.92 -7.51 5.37
N ILE A 539 -23.86 -6.52 6.26
CA ILE A 539 -24.99 -6.12 7.08
C ILE A 539 -25.50 -4.77 6.56
N HIS A 540 -26.80 -4.68 6.32
CA HIS A 540 -27.42 -3.45 5.84
C HIS A 540 -28.41 -2.95 6.87
N VAL A 541 -28.52 -1.63 6.93
CA VAL A 541 -29.53 -0.94 7.73
C VAL A 541 -30.29 0.04 6.85
N GLN A 542 -31.55 0.25 7.18
CA GLN A 542 -32.42 1.22 6.54
C GLN A 542 -33.21 1.96 7.61
N ALA A 543 -33.38 3.27 7.47
CA ALA A 543 -34.29 4.05 8.29
C ALA A 543 -35.27 4.81 7.40
N THR A 544 -36.50 4.93 7.89
CA THR A 544 -37.58 5.68 7.25
C THR A 544 -38.05 6.78 8.21
N TRP A 545 -38.15 8.00 7.69
CA TRP A 545 -38.82 9.13 8.34
C TRP A 545 -40.07 9.48 7.55
N ARG A 546 -41.20 9.60 8.22
CA ARG A 546 -42.53 9.94 7.70
C ARG A 546 -42.89 11.33 8.20
N ASP A 547 -43.74 12.04 7.45
CA ASP A 547 -44.28 13.36 7.81
C ASP A 547 -43.22 14.43 8.13
N ILE A 548 -42.24 14.56 7.25
CA ILE A 548 -41.16 15.54 7.32
C ILE A 548 -41.68 16.90 6.83
N ASN A 549 -42.32 17.67 7.72
CA ASN A 549 -42.70 19.07 7.46
C ASN A 549 -41.93 20.04 8.35
#